data_AF-E9J673-F1
#
_entry.id   AF-E9J673-F1
#
_cell.length_a   1.000
_cell.length_b   1.000
_cell.length_c   1.000
_cell.angle_alpha   90.00
_cell.angle_beta   90.00
_cell.angle_gamma   90.00
#
_symmetry.space_group_name_H-M   'P 1'
#
loop_
_entity.id
_entity.type
_entity.pdbx_description
1 polymer ?
#
loop_
_entity_poly.entity_id
_entity_poly.type
_entity_poly.pdbx_seq_one_letter_code
_entity_poly.pdbx_strand_id
1 'polypeptide(L)'
;YHKFKATEYRQILLYTGVVILKDIFKKSAYVHFLLLHAALRILVSASVSSHQLQFAKLAIEKFVERCVLIYGPTFMSYNIH
;
A
#
# COMPACT_ATOMS: atom_id res chain seq x y z
N TYR A 1 -22.00 9.39 -3.13
CA TYR A 1 -21.48 8.41 -2.16
C TYR A 1 -20.73 7.34 -2.94
N HIS A 2 -19.44 7.54 -3.24
CA HIS A 2 -18.69 6.69 -4.18
C HIS A 2 -17.57 5.95 -3.44
N LYS A 3 -17.95 5.13 -2.46
CA LYS A 3 -17.01 4.21 -1.80
C LYS A 3 -16.91 2.97 -2.68
N PHE A 4 -15.73 2.70 -3.23
CA PHE A 4 -15.46 1.43 -3.89
C PHE A 4 -15.73 0.27 -2.91
N LYS A 5 -16.31 -0.83 -3.39
CA LYS A 5 -16.49 -2.05 -2.60
C LYS A 5 -15.10 -2.63 -2.26
N ALA A 6 -15.02 -3.42 -1.19
CA ALA A 6 -13.75 -4.01 -0.74
C ALA A 6 -13.03 -4.82 -1.84
N THR A 7 -13.80 -5.46 -2.75
CA THR A 7 -13.29 -6.19 -3.91
C THR A 7 -12.67 -5.27 -4.97
N GLU A 8 -13.28 -4.11 -5.22
CA GLU A 8 -12.77 -3.10 -6.15
C GLU A 8 -11.49 -2.46 -5.60
N TYR A 9 -11.47 -2.13 -4.29
CA TYR A 9 -10.24 -1.68 -3.63
C TYR A 9 -9.12 -2.69 -3.75
N ARG A 10 -9.41 -3.98 -3.50
CA ARG A 10 -8.42 -5.06 -3.65
C ARG A 10 -7.91 -5.16 -5.09
N GLN A 11 -8.79 -5.05 -6.08
CA GLN A 11 -8.41 -5.10 -7.50
C GLN A 11 -7.50 -3.94 -7.88
N ILE A 12 -7.84 -2.72 -7.44
CA ILE A 12 -7.01 -1.54 -7.65
C ILE A 12 -5.66 -1.71 -6.99
N LEU A 13 -5.64 -2.13 -5.74
CA LEU A 13 -4.43 -2.25 -4.95
C LEU A 13 -3.49 -3.36 -5.47
N LEU A 14 -4.02 -4.48 -5.95
CA LEU A 14 -3.24 -5.65 -6.36
C LEU A 14 -2.92 -5.73 -7.86
N TYR A 15 -3.59 -4.95 -8.71
CA TYR A 15 -3.43 -5.09 -10.16
C TYR A 15 -3.40 -3.75 -10.89
N THR A 16 -4.50 -2.99 -10.86
CA THR A 16 -4.62 -1.81 -11.74
C THR A 16 -3.89 -0.58 -11.22
N GLY A 17 -3.67 -0.48 -9.92
CA GLY A 17 -3.04 0.67 -9.26
C GLY A 17 -1.59 0.87 -9.65
N VAL A 18 -0.81 -0.20 -9.87
CA VAL A 18 0.61 -0.09 -10.27
C VAL A 18 0.75 0.61 -11.63
N VAL A 19 -0.18 0.36 -12.54
CA VAL A 19 -0.19 0.92 -13.90
C VAL A 19 -0.77 2.33 -13.87
N ILE A 20 -1.93 2.51 -13.26
CA ILE A 20 -2.66 3.79 -13.26
C ILE A 20 -1.90 4.85 -12.47
N LEU A 21 -1.31 4.50 -11.33
CA LEU A 21 -0.72 5.46 -10.41
C LEU A 21 0.72 5.86 -10.79
N LYS A 22 1.32 5.19 -11.78
CA LYS A 22 2.69 5.45 -12.24
C LYS A 22 2.89 6.87 -12.77
N ASP A 23 1.93 7.35 -13.55
CA ASP A 23 2.00 8.67 -14.19
C ASP A 23 1.21 9.74 -13.43
N ILE A 24 0.48 9.35 -12.38
CA ILE A 24 -0.34 10.25 -11.56
C ILE A 24 0.42 10.71 -10.31
N PHE A 25 1.20 9.83 -9.67
CA PHE A 25 1.90 10.17 -8.44
C PHE A 25 3.30 10.75 -8.68
N LYS A 26 3.70 11.65 -7.78
CA LYS A 26 5.11 12.01 -7.63
C LYS A 26 5.93 10.76 -7.33
N LYS A 27 7.16 10.68 -7.85
CA LYS A 27 8.04 9.51 -7.73
C LYS A 27 8.13 8.94 -6.31
N SER A 28 8.18 9.79 -5.29
CA SER A 28 8.21 9.38 -3.87
C SER A 28 6.94 8.68 -3.42
N ALA A 29 5.77 9.22 -3.78
CA ALA A 29 4.47 8.63 -3.47
C ALA A 29 4.24 7.33 -4.26
N TYR A 30 4.71 7.26 -5.52
CA TYR A 30 4.63 6.02 -6.31
C TYR A 30 5.47 4.89 -5.71
N VAL A 31 6.72 5.17 -5.32
CA VAL A 31 7.58 4.18 -4.64
C VAL A 31 6.97 3.73 -3.31
N HIS A 32 6.33 4.63 -2.59
CA HIS A 32 5.64 4.31 -1.35
C HIS A 32 4.40 3.44 -1.57
N PHE A 33 3.62 3.71 -2.63
CA PHE A 33 2.54 2.83 -3.07
C PHE A 33 3.04 1.44 -3.48
N LEU A 34 4.16 1.35 -4.20
CA LEU A 34 4.77 0.07 -4.59
C LEU A 34 5.20 -0.77 -3.38
N LEU A 35 5.67 -0.14 -2.30
CA LEU A 35 6.04 -0.83 -1.07
C LEU A 35 4.81 -1.54 -0.45
N LEU A 36 3.67 -0.85 -0.39
CA LEU A 36 2.40 -1.42 0.08
C LEU A 36 1.91 -2.53 -0.85
N HIS A 37 1.94 -2.29 -2.16
CA HIS A 37 1.55 -3.27 -3.17
C HIS A 37 2.34 -4.58 -3.03
N ALA A 38 3.67 -4.48 -2.90
CA ALA A 38 4.55 -5.65 -2.74
C ALA A 38 4.23 -6.44 -1.47
N ALA A 39 4.05 -5.76 -0.33
CA ALA A 39 3.70 -6.41 0.93
C ALA A 39 2.37 -7.17 0.83
N LEU A 40 1.35 -6.56 0.20
CA LEU A 40 0.03 -7.16 0.06
C LEU A 40 0.01 -8.31 -0.94
N ARG A 41 0.77 -8.24 -2.04
CA ARG A 41 0.95 -9.36 -2.96
C ARG A 41 1.53 -10.58 -2.24
N ILE A 42 2.48 -10.37 -1.33
CA ILE A 42 3.05 -11.43 -0.50
C ILE A 42 2.00 -12.00 0.45
N LEU A 43 1.28 -11.15 1.19
CA LEU A 43 0.26 -11.60 2.16
C LEU A 43 -0.94 -12.31 1.52
N VAL A 44 -1.21 -12.04 0.24
CA VAL A 44 -2.30 -12.69 -0.52
C VAL A 44 -1.83 -13.97 -1.21
N SER A 45 -0.52 -14.24 -1.29
CA SER A 45 0.00 -15.46 -1.91
C SER A 45 -0.40 -16.69 -1.10
N ALA A 46 -0.81 -17.77 -1.80
CA ALA A 46 -1.24 -19.01 -1.18
C ALA A 46 -0.10 -19.78 -0.48
N SER A 47 1.15 -19.50 -0.84
CA SER A 47 2.34 -20.01 -0.16
C SER A 47 3.29 -18.86 0.12
N VAL A 48 3.61 -18.65 1.40
CA VAL A 48 4.47 -17.58 1.87
C VAL A 48 5.48 -18.17 2.84
N SER A 49 6.77 -17.95 2.59
CA SER A 49 7.80 -18.35 3.54
C SER A 49 7.83 -17.41 4.75
N SER A 50 8.39 -17.85 5.87
CA SER A 50 8.59 -17.01 7.06
C SER A 50 9.36 -15.73 6.75
N HIS A 51 10.38 -15.82 5.88
CA HIS A 51 11.17 -14.67 5.43
C HIS A 51 10.34 -13.68 4.60
N GLN A 52 9.48 -14.17 3.70
CA GLN A 52 8.56 -13.32 2.93
C GLN A 52 7.53 -12.65 3.82
N LEU A 53 7.00 -13.36 4.82
CA LEU A 53 6.08 -12.80 5.79
C LEU A 53 6.75 -11.71 6.65
N GLN A 54 7.99 -11.93 7.08
CA GLN A 54 8.78 -10.94 7.81
C GLN A 54 9.05 -9.70 6.95
N PHE A 55 9.39 -9.90 5.68
CA PHE A 55 9.54 -8.80 4.73
C PHE A 55 8.24 -8.01 4.57
N ALA A 56 7.11 -8.68 4.38
CA ALA A 56 5.81 -8.03 4.23
C ALA A 56 5.44 -7.20 5.48
N LYS A 57 5.71 -7.75 6.68
CA LYS A 57 5.53 -7.03 7.94
C LYS A 57 6.37 -5.76 7.99
N LEU A 58 7.68 -5.87 7.74
CA LEU A 58 8.60 -4.73 7.72
C LEU A 58 8.21 -3.68 6.67
N ALA A 59 7.74 -4.14 5.49
CA ALA A 59 7.29 -3.25 4.42
C ALA A 59 6.05 -2.44 4.84
N ILE A 60 5.10 -3.05 5.55
CA ILE A 60 3.91 -2.36 6.08
C ILE A 60 4.31 -1.37 7.18
N GLU A 61 5.17 -1.76 8.12
CA GLU A 61 5.67 -0.86 9.17
C GLU A 61 6.37 0.36 8.56
N LYS A 62 7.26 0.14 7.59
CA LYS A 62 7.94 1.22 6.86
C LYS A 62 6.99 2.07 6.03
N PHE A 63 5.90 1.49 5.52
CA PHE A 63 4.85 2.25 4.85
C PHE A 63 4.18 3.21 5.83
N VAL A 64 3.75 2.74 7.00
CA VAL A 64 3.11 3.57 8.04
C VAL A 64 4.03 4.69 8.54
N GLU A 65 5.29 4.37 8.85
CA GLU A 65 6.29 5.37 9.26
C GLU A 65 6.46 6.49 8.20
N ARG A 66 6.48 6.12 6.92
CA ARG A 66 6.71 7.07 5.82
C ARG A 66 5.45 7.76 5.33
N CYS A 67 4.25 7.29 5.69
CA CYS A 67 2.98 7.93 5.34
C CYS A 67 2.95 9.39 5.78
N VAL A 68 3.33 9.67 7.03
CA VAL A 68 3.30 11.03 7.61
C VAL A 68 4.25 11.96 6.86
N LEU A 69 5.41 11.44 6.47
CA LEU A 69 6.43 12.20 5.76
C LEU A 69 6.02 12.53 4.32
N ILE A 70 5.30 11.62 3.66
CA ILE A 70 4.96 11.74 2.23
C ILE A 70 3.63 12.47 2.02
N TYR A 71 2.63 12.23 2.88
CA TYR A 71 1.28 12.80 2.75
C TYR A 71 1.00 13.94 3.74
N GLY A 72 1.91 14.19 4.68
CA GLY A 72 1.79 15.24 5.69
C GLY A 72 1.03 14.80 6.97
N PRO A 73 1.15 15.58 8.05
CA PRO A 73 0.54 15.28 9.35
C PRO A 73 -1.00 15.30 9.33
N THR A 74 -1.61 15.96 8.33
CA THR A 74 -3.06 15.97 8.12
C THR A 74 -3.62 14.63 7.64
N PHE A 75 -2.78 13.69 7.21
CA PHE A 75 -3.22 12.36 6.78
C PHE A 75 -3.51 11.41 7.95
N MET A 76 -2.83 11.60 9.09
CA MET A 76 -3.01 10.75 10.28
C MET A 76 -4.28 11.06 11.08
N SER A 77 -4.91 12.22 10.89
CA SER A 77 -6.13 12.56 11.64
C SER A 77 -7.37 11.77 11.21
N TYR A 78 -7.31 11.02 10.09
CA TYR A 78 -8.53 10.45 9.52
C TYR A 78 -8.79 8.96 9.74
N ASN A 79 -7.83 8.08 10.08
CA ASN A 79 -8.14 6.64 10.30
C ASN A 79 -7.04 5.84 11.02
N ILE A 80 -6.56 6.30 12.18
CA ILE A 80 -5.81 5.42 13.09
C ILE A 80 -6.33 5.67 14.52
N HIS A 81 -7.46 5.05 14.84
CA HIS A 81 -7.88 4.75 16.21
C HIS A 81 -8.05 3.23 16.33
#